data_AF-W9YAU7-F1
#
_entry.id   AF-W9YAU7-F1
#
_cell.length_a   1.000
_cell.length_b   1.000
_cell.length_c   1.000
_cell.angle_alpha   90.00
_cell.angle_beta   90.00
_cell.angle_gamma   90.00
#
_symmetry.space_group_name_H-M   'P 1'
#
loop_
_entity.id
_entity.type
_entity.pdbx_description
1 polymer ?
#
loop_
_entity_poly.entity_id
_entity_poly.type
_entity_poly.pdbx_seq_one_letter_code
_entity_poly.pdbx_strand_id
1 'polypeptide(L)'
;MESIPFAEFVHLDGTTVTDKIIGIGGTNIVVQQGKYAVKVPRLSRITEIGGTTVLLDQSKPPKEGDYDYRAQLIRALKNEKDIYRRIGPHVGITPCYNISSTQPSVQMPLMGKDLQHYLAENRPSRKEQLAWMRRLADTLAYIHSRRVIAADIGPSNIVLDSALNVKFIDFSESTLMPLDWNLEGTDSLGYSILSDIGQLGAVMFQIVTGQTGRFDTEDASGEVTWPPRDSLPSTDNVWLGPVIEKCWTQGFKSAGDLAGYLKQVNDDE
;
A
#
# COMPACT_ATOMS: atom_id res chain seq x y z
N MET A 1 19.69 31.83 -20.90
CA MET A 1 19.25 31.41 -19.56
C MET A 1 18.03 30.55 -19.80
N GLU A 2 18.20 29.23 -19.84
CA GLU A 2 17.09 28.31 -20.12
C GLU A 2 16.09 28.41 -18.97
N SER A 3 14.84 28.68 -19.33
CA SER A 3 13.79 29.09 -18.42
C SER A 3 12.97 27.86 -17.99
N ILE A 4 12.87 27.60 -16.69
CA ILE A 4 12.28 26.36 -16.15
C ILE A 4 10.74 26.42 -16.27
N PRO A 5 10.09 25.45 -16.92
CA PRO A 5 8.62 25.41 -17.05
C PRO A 5 7.91 25.20 -15.70
N PHE A 6 6.69 25.72 -15.56
CA PHE A 6 5.86 25.56 -14.36
C PHE A 6 4.94 24.34 -14.51
N ALA A 7 4.91 23.48 -13.48
CA ALA A 7 4.06 22.30 -13.44
C ALA A 7 3.08 22.38 -12.26
N GLU A 8 1.81 22.11 -12.53
CA GLU A 8 0.73 22.04 -11.53
C GLU A 8 -0.03 20.71 -11.66
N PHE A 9 -0.65 20.27 -10.56
CA PHE A 9 -1.60 19.15 -10.61
C PHE A 9 -3.00 19.64 -11.00
N VAL A 10 -3.70 18.85 -11.80
CA VAL A 10 -5.04 19.17 -12.31
C VAL A 10 -6.01 18.01 -12.09
N HIS A 11 -7.29 18.33 -11.93
CA HIS A 11 -8.38 17.36 -11.94
C HIS A 11 -8.70 16.91 -13.37
N LEU A 12 -9.57 15.90 -13.50
CA LEU A 12 -9.96 15.32 -14.80
C LEU A 12 -10.74 16.28 -15.70
N ASP A 13 -11.33 17.33 -15.14
CA ASP A 13 -12.00 18.41 -15.87
C ASP A 13 -11.04 19.55 -16.25
N GLY A 14 -9.75 19.43 -15.89
CA GLY A 14 -8.71 20.42 -16.15
C GLY A 14 -8.65 21.56 -15.13
N THR A 15 -9.45 21.55 -14.08
CA THR A 15 -9.31 22.52 -13.00
C THR A 15 -8.06 22.24 -12.18
N THR A 16 -7.37 23.29 -11.71
CA THR A 16 -6.17 23.14 -10.87
C THR A 16 -6.54 22.55 -9.52
N VAL A 17 -5.73 21.61 -9.03
CA VAL A 17 -5.87 21.07 -7.68
C VAL A 17 -5.47 22.15 -6.68
N THR A 18 -6.43 22.60 -5.87
CA THR A 18 -6.22 23.63 -4.83
C THR A 18 -6.25 23.09 -3.41
N ASP A 19 -6.78 21.88 -3.23
CA ASP A 19 -6.74 21.15 -1.96
C ASP A 19 -5.29 20.86 -1.53
N LYS A 20 -5.07 20.79 -0.22
CA LYS A 20 -3.77 20.43 0.33
C LYS A 20 -3.39 19.00 -0.09
N ILE A 21 -2.31 18.87 -0.85
CA ILE A 21 -1.72 17.56 -1.20
C ILE A 21 -0.98 17.02 0.02
N ILE A 22 -1.33 15.79 0.42
CA ILE A 22 -0.76 15.09 1.58
C ILE A 22 -0.01 13.81 1.20
N GLY A 23 -0.06 13.40 -0.07
CA GLY A 23 0.68 12.26 -0.61
C GLY A 23 0.75 12.30 -2.13
N ILE A 24 1.83 11.76 -2.69
CA ILE A 24 2.04 11.67 -4.14
C ILE A 24 2.55 10.25 -4.43
N GLY A 25 1.72 9.45 -5.10
CA GLY A 25 2.06 8.09 -5.54
C GLY A 25 2.42 8.04 -7.03
N GLY A 26 2.61 6.83 -7.55
CA GLY A 26 2.89 6.60 -8.97
C GLY A 26 1.71 6.98 -9.87
N THR A 27 0.49 6.60 -9.48
CA THR A 27 -0.73 6.75 -10.31
C THR A 27 -1.70 7.82 -9.80
N ASN A 28 -1.56 8.25 -8.54
CA ASN A 28 -2.51 9.12 -7.87
C ASN A 28 -1.80 10.14 -6.98
N ILE A 29 -2.49 11.24 -6.68
CA ILE A 29 -2.18 12.13 -5.58
C ILE A 29 -3.25 11.97 -4.51
N VAL A 30 -2.86 12.21 -3.26
CA VAL A 30 -3.78 12.23 -2.12
C VAL A 30 -4.01 13.66 -1.70
N VAL A 31 -5.25 14.13 -1.79
CA VAL A 31 -5.65 15.47 -1.35
C VAL A 31 -6.47 15.39 -0.06
N GLN A 32 -6.31 16.39 0.80
CA GLN A 32 -7.10 16.51 2.03
C GLN A 32 -8.38 17.31 1.77
N GLN A 33 -9.54 16.69 1.99
CA GLN A 33 -10.85 17.33 1.87
C GLN A 33 -11.59 17.23 3.21
N GLY A 34 -11.45 18.26 4.05
CA GLY A 34 -11.99 18.28 5.41
C GLY A 34 -11.41 17.14 6.26
N LYS A 35 -12.28 16.20 6.67
CA LYS A 35 -11.91 15.01 7.48
C LYS A 35 -11.55 13.78 6.63
N TYR A 36 -11.41 13.95 5.32
CA TYR A 36 -11.16 12.86 4.38
C TYR A 36 -9.81 13.04 3.68
N ALA A 37 -9.18 11.91 3.39
CA ALA A 37 -8.12 11.79 2.39
C ALA A 37 -8.74 11.24 1.10
N VAL A 38 -8.53 11.93 -0.02
CA VAL A 38 -9.10 11.55 -1.31
C VAL A 38 -7.98 11.33 -2.31
N LYS A 39 -7.82 10.09 -2.75
CA LYS A 39 -6.95 9.76 -3.88
C LYS A 39 -7.64 10.20 -5.17
N VAL A 40 -6.94 10.97 -6.00
CA VAL A 40 -7.38 11.41 -7.33
C VAL A 40 -6.26 11.15 -8.35
N PRO A 41 -6.58 11.06 -9.66
CA PRO A 41 -5.57 10.78 -10.68
C PRO A 41 -4.41 11.79 -10.62
N ARG A 42 -3.17 11.30 -10.73
CA ARG A 42 -1.97 12.15 -10.78
C ARG A 42 -1.79 12.76 -12.18
N LEU A 43 -2.60 13.77 -12.48
CA LEU A 43 -2.53 14.49 -13.75
C LEU A 43 -1.82 15.83 -13.55
N SER A 44 -0.93 16.15 -14.47
CA SER A 44 -0.18 17.40 -14.46
C SER A 44 -0.49 18.25 -15.70
N ARG A 45 -0.45 19.56 -15.51
CA ARG A 45 -0.38 20.55 -16.59
C ARG A 45 0.95 21.29 -16.50
N ILE A 46 1.60 21.45 -17.65
CA ILE A 46 2.87 22.18 -17.79
C ILE A 46 2.62 23.40 -18.67
N THR A 47 2.99 24.57 -18.19
CA THR A 47 2.85 25.85 -18.91
C THR A 47 4.19 26.53 -19.11
N GLU A 48 4.36 27.22 -20.24
CA GLU A 48 5.48 28.15 -20.45
C GLU A 48 5.40 29.33 -19.48
N ILE A 49 6.56 29.94 -19.23
CA ILE A 49 6.65 31.16 -18.43
C ILE A 49 5.88 32.29 -19.13
N GLY A 50 5.01 32.97 -18.37
CA GLY A 50 4.07 33.97 -18.89
C GLY A 50 2.62 33.49 -18.96
N GLY A 51 2.37 32.19 -18.73
CA GLY A 51 1.02 31.64 -18.55
C GLY A 51 0.16 31.54 -19.81
N THR A 52 0.70 31.92 -20.97
CA THR A 52 -0.03 31.99 -22.24
C THR A 52 -0.03 30.69 -23.02
N THR A 53 1.00 29.85 -22.87
CA THR A 53 1.14 28.60 -23.64
C THR A 53 1.12 27.38 -22.72
N VAL A 54 0.21 26.45 -23.00
CA VAL A 54 0.18 25.12 -22.34
C VAL A 54 1.03 24.16 -23.16
N LEU A 55 2.12 23.67 -22.58
CA LEU A 55 3.04 22.70 -23.19
C LEU A 55 2.48 21.27 -23.13
N LEU A 56 1.85 20.93 -22.01
CA LEU A 56 1.26 19.63 -21.76
C LEU A 56 0.05 19.80 -20.85
N ASP A 57 -1.04 19.10 -21.15
CA ASP A 57 -2.20 19.00 -20.26
C ASP A 57 -2.70 17.57 -20.24
N GLN A 58 -2.35 16.83 -19.18
CA GLN A 58 -2.73 15.43 -19.06
C GLN A 58 -4.23 15.23 -18.74
N SER A 59 -4.97 16.30 -18.40
CA SER A 59 -6.43 16.21 -18.21
C SER A 59 -7.19 16.01 -19.52
N LYS A 60 -6.58 16.42 -20.65
CA LYS A 60 -7.17 16.30 -21.98
C LYS A 60 -6.99 14.88 -22.53
N PRO A 61 -7.91 14.40 -23.39
CA PRO A 61 -7.70 13.15 -24.12
C PRO A 61 -6.39 13.19 -24.92
N PRO A 62 -5.68 12.06 -25.05
CA PRO A 62 -4.50 11.99 -25.91
C PRO A 62 -4.89 12.22 -27.38
N LYS A 63 -3.91 12.54 -28.22
CA LYS A 63 -4.14 12.54 -29.67
C LYS A 63 -4.35 11.11 -30.15
N GLU A 64 -4.99 10.96 -31.30
CA GLU A 64 -5.18 9.63 -31.91
C GLU A 64 -3.82 8.95 -32.14
N GLY A 65 -3.68 7.71 -31.66
CA GLY A 65 -2.44 6.94 -31.73
C GLY A 65 -1.48 7.14 -30.55
N ASP A 66 -1.66 8.17 -29.72
CA ASP A 66 -0.84 8.38 -28.52
C ASP A 66 -1.28 7.48 -27.36
N TYR A 67 -0.33 7.15 -26.48
CA TYR A 67 -0.61 6.39 -25.27
C TYR A 67 -1.52 7.16 -24.30
N ASP A 68 -2.66 6.55 -23.92
CA ASP A 68 -3.62 7.16 -23.00
C ASP A 68 -3.22 6.97 -21.53
N TYR A 69 -2.27 7.79 -21.08
CA TYR A 69 -1.85 7.84 -19.69
C TYR A 69 -3.01 8.15 -18.74
N ARG A 70 -3.90 9.07 -19.11
CA ARG A 70 -5.08 9.46 -18.32
C ARG A 70 -5.99 8.27 -18.05
N ALA A 71 -6.26 7.46 -19.07
CA ALA A 71 -7.06 6.25 -18.91
C ALA A 71 -6.39 5.21 -18.00
N GLN A 72 -5.05 5.11 -18.01
CA GLN A 72 -4.31 4.25 -17.07
C GLN A 72 -4.56 4.68 -15.62
N LEU A 73 -4.46 5.98 -15.32
CA LEU A 73 -4.69 6.49 -13.96
C LEU A 73 -6.13 6.27 -13.48
N ILE A 74 -7.11 6.46 -14.37
CA ILE A 74 -8.52 6.18 -14.08
C ILE A 74 -8.72 4.68 -13.83
N ARG A 75 -8.11 3.81 -14.64
CA ARG A 75 -8.16 2.35 -14.45
C ARG A 75 -7.56 1.93 -13.11
N ALA A 76 -6.46 2.54 -12.68
CA ALA A 76 -5.83 2.23 -11.39
C ALA A 76 -6.78 2.50 -10.20
N LEU A 77 -7.39 3.69 -10.13
CA LEU A 77 -8.35 4.02 -9.05
C LEU A 77 -9.64 3.19 -9.13
N LYS A 78 -10.05 2.79 -10.34
CA LYS A 78 -11.17 1.87 -10.51
C LYS A 78 -10.82 0.46 -9.98
N ASN A 79 -9.63 -0.05 -10.30
CA ASN A 79 -9.14 -1.32 -9.78
C ASN A 79 -9.08 -1.31 -8.24
N GLU A 80 -8.51 -0.26 -7.65
CA GLU A 80 -8.47 -0.10 -6.20
C GLU A 80 -9.89 -0.12 -5.58
N LYS A 81 -10.87 0.56 -6.21
CA LYS A 81 -12.29 0.44 -5.78
C LYS A 81 -12.85 -0.96 -5.91
N ASP A 82 -12.53 -1.68 -6.99
CA ASP A 82 -12.99 -3.05 -7.19
C ASP A 82 -12.41 -4.00 -6.13
N ILE A 83 -11.18 -3.76 -5.68
CA ILE A 83 -10.57 -4.43 -4.54
C ILE A 83 -11.32 -4.12 -3.25
N TYR A 84 -11.58 -2.84 -2.95
CA TYR A 84 -12.41 -2.47 -1.79
C TYR A 84 -13.80 -3.14 -1.83
N ARG A 85 -14.42 -3.26 -3.02
CA ARG A 85 -15.73 -3.93 -3.19
C ARG A 85 -15.62 -5.41 -2.91
N ARG A 86 -14.56 -6.06 -3.42
CA ARG A 86 -14.28 -7.48 -3.17
C ARG A 86 -14.05 -7.74 -1.70
N ILE A 87 -13.20 -6.94 -1.05
CA ILE A 87 -12.83 -7.13 0.35
C ILE A 87 -14.04 -6.86 1.25
N GLY A 88 -14.74 -5.74 1.06
CA GLY A 88 -15.81 -5.31 1.94
C GLY A 88 -15.29 -4.74 3.28
N PRO A 89 -16.19 -4.35 4.20
CA PRO A 89 -15.78 -3.78 5.48
C PRO A 89 -15.01 -4.78 6.35
N HIS A 90 -13.84 -4.38 6.86
CA HIS A 90 -13.04 -5.19 7.76
C HIS A 90 -12.35 -4.31 8.82
N VAL A 91 -12.22 -4.81 10.05
CA VAL A 91 -11.70 -4.01 11.18
C VAL A 91 -10.25 -3.56 11.00
N GLY A 92 -9.43 -4.36 10.31
CA GLY A 92 -8.02 -4.05 10.02
C GLY A 92 -7.78 -3.29 8.72
N ILE A 93 -8.82 -2.78 8.05
CA ILE A 93 -8.71 -2.08 6.76
C ILE A 93 -9.46 -0.75 6.87
N THR A 94 -8.92 0.35 6.32
CA THR A 94 -9.66 1.61 6.25
C THR A 94 -10.84 1.51 5.29
N PRO A 95 -11.98 2.14 5.60
CA PRO A 95 -13.13 2.11 4.69
C PRO A 95 -12.90 3.05 3.50
N CYS A 96 -13.36 2.60 2.32
CA CYS A 96 -13.59 3.47 1.16
C CYS A 96 -15.04 3.97 1.18
N TYR A 97 -15.24 5.26 1.44
CA TYR A 97 -16.58 5.85 1.63
C TYR A 97 -17.34 6.08 0.32
N ASN A 98 -16.63 6.29 -0.79
CA ASN A 98 -17.23 6.57 -2.09
C ASN A 98 -17.21 5.35 -3.02
N ILE A 99 -17.29 4.15 -2.44
CA ILE A 99 -17.20 2.87 -3.15
C ILE A 99 -18.26 2.69 -4.24
N SER A 100 -19.45 3.27 -4.07
CA SER A 100 -20.55 3.23 -5.05
C SER A 100 -20.44 4.32 -6.12
N SER A 101 -19.53 5.28 -5.96
CA SER A 101 -19.33 6.37 -6.93
C SER A 101 -18.56 5.87 -8.16
N THR A 102 -19.00 6.32 -9.34
CA THR A 102 -18.31 6.11 -10.63
C THR A 102 -17.12 7.03 -10.83
N GLN A 103 -16.95 8.05 -9.98
CA GLN A 103 -15.79 8.93 -10.05
C GLN A 103 -14.51 8.13 -9.78
N PRO A 104 -13.44 8.36 -10.57
CA PRO A 104 -12.15 7.71 -10.37
C PRO A 104 -11.41 8.39 -9.23
N SER A 105 -11.86 8.14 -8.00
CA SER A 105 -11.28 8.68 -6.77
C SER A 105 -11.56 7.74 -5.61
N VAL A 106 -10.63 7.55 -4.68
CA VAL A 106 -10.85 6.72 -3.47
C VAL A 106 -10.88 7.65 -2.26
N GLN A 107 -12.03 7.73 -1.59
CA GLN A 107 -12.22 8.58 -0.42
C GLN A 107 -12.13 7.74 0.85
N MET A 108 -11.22 8.11 1.74
CA MET A 108 -10.93 7.43 3.00
C MET A 108 -10.98 8.43 4.18
N PRO A 109 -11.12 7.95 5.43
CA PRO A 109 -10.91 8.84 6.58
C PRO A 109 -9.48 9.42 6.53
N LEU A 110 -9.36 10.70 6.89
CA LEU A 110 -8.04 11.27 7.15
C LEU A 110 -7.49 10.62 8.42
N MET A 111 -6.42 9.85 8.27
CA MET A 111 -5.76 9.14 9.37
C MET A 111 -4.63 9.98 9.96
N GLY A 112 -4.16 9.59 11.14
CA GLY A 112 -3.03 10.22 11.80
C GLY A 112 -1.70 9.84 11.14
N LYS A 113 -0.72 9.42 11.95
CA LYS A 113 0.56 8.94 11.45
C LYS A 113 0.41 7.51 10.92
N ASP A 114 1.11 7.21 9.84
CA ASP A 114 1.40 5.84 9.46
C ASP A 114 2.37 5.19 10.46
N LEU A 115 2.51 3.87 10.38
CA LEU A 115 3.33 3.07 11.28
C LEU A 115 4.82 3.42 11.13
N GLN A 116 5.28 3.77 9.92
CA GLN A 116 6.64 4.24 9.70
C GLN A 116 6.96 5.47 10.56
N HIS A 117 6.12 6.49 10.51
CA HIS A 117 6.27 7.72 11.29
C HIS A 117 6.07 7.48 12.78
N TYR A 118 5.11 6.61 13.16
CA TYR A 118 4.91 6.27 14.57
C TYR A 118 6.15 5.62 15.19
N LEU A 119 6.74 4.62 14.50
CA LEU A 119 7.93 3.91 14.94
C LEU A 119 9.21 4.77 14.89
N ALA A 120 9.21 5.88 14.16
CA ALA A 120 10.34 6.83 14.20
C ALA A 120 10.44 7.55 15.56
N GLU A 121 9.31 7.75 16.24
CA GLU A 121 9.23 8.57 17.45
C GLU A 121 8.89 7.75 18.70
N ASN A 122 8.33 6.55 18.54
CA ASN A 122 7.79 5.75 19.63
C ASN A 122 8.35 4.33 19.60
N ARG A 123 8.31 3.67 20.76
CA ARG A 123 8.60 2.24 20.90
C ARG A 123 7.39 1.58 21.58
N PRO A 124 6.58 0.81 20.83
CA PRO A 124 5.45 0.08 21.43
C PRO A 124 5.95 -0.98 22.42
N SER A 125 5.15 -1.27 23.44
CA SER A 125 5.39 -2.37 24.37
C SER A 125 5.29 -3.73 23.66
N ARG A 126 5.88 -4.80 24.22
CA ARG A 126 5.74 -6.16 23.69
C ARG A 126 4.28 -6.55 23.49
N LYS A 127 3.42 -6.22 24.45
CA LYS A 127 1.98 -6.48 24.35
C LYS A 127 1.35 -5.81 23.12
N GLU A 128 1.66 -4.53 22.89
CA GLU A 128 1.16 -3.81 21.71
C GLU A 128 1.74 -4.37 20.41
N GLN A 129 3.05 -4.64 20.38
CA GLN A 129 3.72 -5.24 19.24
C GLN A 129 3.06 -6.57 18.86
N LEU A 130 2.85 -7.49 19.80
CA LEU A 130 2.20 -8.78 19.54
C LEU A 130 0.74 -8.60 19.09
N ALA A 131 0.00 -7.67 19.71
CA ALA A 131 -1.37 -7.36 19.30
C ALA A 131 -1.44 -6.83 17.86
N TRP A 132 -0.51 -5.97 17.46
CA TRP A 132 -0.41 -5.46 16.09
C TRP A 132 -0.07 -6.57 15.10
N MET A 133 0.91 -7.42 15.42
CA MET A 133 1.30 -8.54 14.56
C MET A 133 0.15 -9.51 14.32
N ARG A 134 -0.59 -9.86 15.38
CA ARG A 134 -1.81 -10.68 15.27
C ARG A 134 -2.86 -10.03 14.38
N ARG A 135 -3.13 -8.73 14.58
CA ARG A 135 -4.11 -7.99 13.78
C ARG A 135 -3.71 -7.93 12.30
N LEU A 136 -2.44 -7.67 12.00
CA LEU A 136 -1.93 -7.58 10.63
C LEU A 136 -2.00 -8.94 9.95
N ALA A 137 -1.55 -10.02 10.62
CA ALA A 137 -1.62 -11.37 10.07
C ALA A 137 -3.06 -11.84 9.83
N ASP A 138 -3.97 -11.63 10.79
CA ASP A 138 -5.40 -11.94 10.62
C ASP A 138 -6.02 -11.15 9.47
N THR A 139 -5.65 -9.86 9.33
CA THR A 139 -6.17 -9.02 8.25
C THR A 139 -5.62 -9.43 6.88
N LEU A 140 -4.34 -9.80 6.81
CA LEU A 140 -3.74 -10.30 5.58
C LEU A 140 -4.37 -11.64 5.16
N ALA A 141 -4.60 -12.55 6.11
CA ALA A 141 -5.33 -13.79 5.88
C ALA A 141 -6.73 -13.52 5.32
N TYR A 142 -7.42 -12.49 5.85
CA TYR A 142 -8.70 -12.06 5.31
C TYR A 142 -8.57 -11.55 3.88
N ILE A 143 -7.62 -10.65 3.58
CA ILE A 143 -7.37 -10.13 2.22
C ILE A 143 -7.14 -11.28 1.23
N HIS A 144 -6.26 -12.23 1.57
CA HIS A 144 -5.99 -13.42 0.75
C HIS A 144 -7.24 -14.28 0.56
N SER A 145 -8.04 -14.49 1.61
CA SER A 145 -9.31 -15.23 1.50
C SER A 145 -10.29 -14.62 0.50
N ARG A 146 -10.17 -13.31 0.23
CA ARG A 146 -10.97 -12.56 -0.75
C ARG A 146 -10.37 -12.55 -2.16
N ARG A 147 -9.32 -13.35 -2.41
CA ARG A 147 -8.61 -13.46 -3.70
C ARG A 147 -7.97 -12.13 -4.12
N VAL A 148 -7.31 -11.48 -3.16
CA VAL A 148 -6.54 -10.27 -3.39
C VAL A 148 -5.10 -10.54 -2.96
N ILE A 149 -4.15 -10.17 -3.80
CA ILE A 149 -2.73 -10.06 -3.44
C ILE A 149 -2.48 -8.59 -3.10
N ALA A 150 -1.92 -8.30 -1.93
CA ALA A 150 -1.72 -6.94 -1.46
C ALA A 150 -0.58 -6.24 -2.22
N ALA A 151 0.50 -6.98 -2.49
CA ALA A 151 1.70 -6.61 -3.26
C ALA A 151 2.57 -5.48 -2.68
N ASP A 152 2.02 -4.56 -1.89
CA ASP A 152 2.74 -3.43 -1.29
C ASP A 152 2.44 -3.30 0.22
N ILE A 153 2.98 -4.23 1.01
CA ILE A 153 2.90 -4.28 2.46
C ILE A 153 4.15 -3.63 3.06
N GLY A 154 4.02 -2.35 3.42
CA GLY A 154 5.05 -1.59 4.13
C GLY A 154 4.48 -0.84 5.33
N PRO A 155 5.34 -0.37 6.26
CA PRO A 155 4.90 0.44 7.39
C PRO A 155 4.28 1.79 6.99
N SER A 156 4.55 2.31 5.80
CA SER A 156 3.88 3.50 5.24
C SER A 156 2.43 3.23 4.83
N ASN A 157 2.09 1.97 4.52
CA ASN A 157 0.75 1.54 4.09
C ASN A 157 -0.08 0.95 5.25
N ILE A 158 0.41 1.12 6.48
CA ILE A 158 -0.27 0.75 7.72
C ILE A 158 -0.41 2.01 8.57
N VAL A 159 -1.61 2.29 9.06
CA VAL A 159 -1.87 3.44 9.95
C VAL A 159 -2.37 2.97 11.30
N LEU A 160 -2.27 3.88 12.27
CA LEU A 160 -2.88 3.71 13.58
C LEU A 160 -4.15 4.54 13.69
N ASP A 161 -5.22 3.95 14.21
CA ASP A 161 -6.39 4.71 14.64
C ASP A 161 -6.18 5.36 16.02
N SER A 162 -7.17 6.12 16.49
CA SER A 162 -7.10 6.85 17.75
C SER A 162 -6.94 5.95 18.99
N ALA A 163 -7.22 4.65 18.87
CA ALA A 163 -7.03 3.65 19.91
C ALA A 163 -5.77 2.79 19.64
N LEU A 164 -4.86 3.26 18.78
CA LEU A 164 -3.61 2.58 18.39
C LEU A 164 -3.82 1.20 17.77
N ASN A 165 -4.95 0.96 17.10
CA ASN A 165 -5.11 -0.24 16.29
C ASN A 165 -4.54 -0.02 14.89
N VAL A 166 -3.78 -1.02 14.42
CA VAL A 166 -3.19 -1.03 13.07
C VAL A 166 -4.23 -1.36 12.00
N LYS A 167 -4.19 -0.64 10.88
CA LYS A 167 -5.04 -0.83 9.70
C LYS A 167 -4.25 -0.68 8.41
N PHE A 168 -4.51 -1.52 7.42
CA PHE A 168 -4.07 -1.31 6.04
C PHE A 168 -4.83 -0.15 5.40
N ILE A 169 -4.13 0.65 4.60
CA ILE A 169 -4.70 1.86 3.97
C ILE A 169 -4.57 1.96 2.46
N ASP A 170 -3.74 1.14 1.84
CA ASP A 170 -3.42 1.25 0.43
C ASP A 170 -3.62 -0.09 -0.29
N PHE A 171 -4.27 -0.04 -1.45
CA PHE A 171 -4.43 -1.15 -2.37
C PHE A 171 -4.15 -0.73 -3.83
N SER A 172 -3.36 0.32 -4.05
CA SER A 172 -3.05 0.81 -5.40
C SER A 172 -2.28 -0.20 -6.23
N GLU A 173 -1.35 -0.92 -5.59
CA GLU A 173 -0.52 -1.96 -6.22
C GLU A 173 -1.13 -3.36 -6.11
N SER A 174 -2.26 -3.50 -5.42
CA SER A 174 -2.87 -4.80 -5.19
C SER A 174 -3.50 -5.38 -6.45
N THR A 175 -3.47 -6.71 -6.54
CA THR A 175 -4.06 -7.45 -7.65
C THR A 175 -5.35 -8.14 -7.22
N LEU A 176 -6.43 -7.90 -7.98
CA LEU A 176 -7.70 -8.60 -7.85
C LEU A 176 -7.67 -9.90 -8.66
N MET A 177 -7.45 -11.03 -7.99
CA MET A 177 -7.35 -12.33 -8.64
C MET A 177 -8.73 -12.92 -8.99
N PRO A 178 -8.81 -13.87 -9.94
CA PRO A 178 -10.03 -14.61 -10.23
C PRO A 178 -10.63 -15.28 -8.98
N LEU A 179 -11.96 -15.43 -8.95
CA LEU A 179 -12.67 -15.99 -7.79
C LEU A 179 -12.32 -17.46 -7.51
N ASP A 180 -12.06 -18.21 -8.57
CA ASP A 180 -11.67 -19.61 -8.59
C ASP A 180 -10.17 -19.81 -8.41
N TRP A 181 -9.39 -18.73 -8.30
CA TRP A 181 -7.97 -18.81 -7.96
C TRP A 181 -7.81 -19.55 -6.62
N ASN A 182 -6.93 -20.55 -6.60
CA ASN A 182 -6.75 -21.46 -5.46
C ASN A 182 -5.71 -20.96 -4.44
N LEU A 183 -5.29 -19.69 -4.55
CA LEU A 183 -4.23 -19.06 -3.75
C LEU A 183 -2.81 -19.58 -4.04
N GLU A 184 -2.62 -20.26 -5.17
CA GLU A 184 -1.31 -20.73 -5.63
C GLU A 184 -0.84 -20.01 -6.89
N GLY A 185 0.47 -19.84 -7.02
CA GLY A 185 1.06 -19.07 -8.12
C GLY A 185 1.06 -17.57 -7.87
N THR A 186 1.32 -16.82 -8.93
CA THR A 186 1.55 -15.37 -8.90
C THR A 186 0.53 -14.62 -9.72
N ASP A 187 0.44 -13.31 -9.52
CA ASP A 187 -0.16 -12.41 -10.51
C ASP A 187 0.76 -12.22 -11.74
N SER A 188 0.36 -11.31 -12.63
CA SER A 188 1.10 -10.99 -13.86
C SER A 188 2.46 -10.33 -13.64
N LEU A 189 2.72 -9.78 -12.44
CA LEU A 189 3.98 -9.13 -12.09
C LEU A 189 4.90 -10.08 -11.31
N GLY A 190 4.37 -11.17 -10.76
CA GLY A 190 5.11 -12.16 -9.99
C GLY A 190 4.83 -12.11 -8.48
N TYR A 191 3.93 -11.23 -8.02
CA TYR A 191 3.52 -11.18 -6.62
C TYR A 191 2.61 -12.37 -6.28
N SER A 192 2.67 -12.83 -5.03
CA SER A 192 1.88 -13.95 -4.51
C SER A 192 1.49 -13.73 -3.05
N ILE A 193 0.67 -14.64 -2.51
CA ILE A 193 0.42 -14.64 -1.05
C ILE A 193 1.70 -14.81 -0.23
N LEU A 194 2.73 -15.46 -0.78
CA LEU A 194 4.00 -15.68 -0.08
C LEU A 194 4.83 -14.40 -0.06
N SER A 195 4.86 -13.62 -1.15
CA SER A 195 5.56 -12.34 -1.16
C SER A 195 4.93 -11.37 -0.16
N ASP A 196 3.60 -11.35 -0.05
CA ASP A 196 2.89 -10.57 0.97
C ASP A 196 3.30 -10.98 2.39
N ILE A 197 3.42 -12.29 2.67
CA ILE A 197 3.87 -12.81 3.98
C ILE A 197 5.32 -12.38 4.26
N GLY A 198 6.20 -12.43 3.26
CA GLY A 198 7.58 -11.96 3.38
C GLY A 198 7.69 -10.47 3.70
N GLN A 199 6.94 -9.64 2.99
CA GLN A 199 6.83 -8.20 3.23
C GLN A 199 6.26 -7.90 4.64
N LEU A 200 5.22 -8.63 5.07
CA LEU A 200 4.70 -8.52 6.44
C LEU A 200 5.77 -8.94 7.47
N GLY A 201 6.61 -9.93 7.17
CA GLY A 201 7.76 -10.29 8.00
C GLY A 201 8.75 -9.13 8.20
N ALA A 202 8.99 -8.32 7.15
CA ALA A 202 9.78 -7.10 7.25
C ALA A 202 9.14 -6.03 8.16
N VAL A 203 7.81 -5.86 8.05
CA VAL A 203 7.06 -4.98 8.98
C VAL A 203 7.18 -5.48 10.42
N MET A 204 7.04 -6.78 10.66
CA MET A 204 7.19 -7.39 12.00
C MET A 204 8.59 -7.15 12.56
N PHE A 205 9.64 -7.33 11.75
CA PHE A 205 11.01 -7.03 12.15
C PHE A 205 11.19 -5.58 12.58
N GLN A 206 10.63 -4.63 11.83
CA GLN A 206 10.73 -3.22 12.15
C GLN A 206 9.94 -2.83 13.39
N ILE A 207 8.75 -3.43 13.61
CA ILE A 207 7.97 -3.23 14.83
C ILE A 207 8.78 -3.67 16.06
N VAL A 208 9.46 -4.82 15.98
CA VAL A 208 10.21 -5.40 17.10
C VAL A 208 11.51 -4.63 17.38
N THR A 209 12.29 -4.39 16.34
CA THR A 209 13.68 -3.90 16.49
C THR A 209 13.79 -2.38 16.39
N GLY A 210 12.80 -1.73 15.79
CA GLY A 210 12.88 -0.34 15.35
C GLY A 210 13.85 -0.10 14.19
N GLN A 211 14.43 -1.15 13.62
CA GLN A 211 15.31 -1.08 12.45
C GLN A 211 14.54 -1.39 11.18
N THR A 212 14.86 -0.73 10.08
CA THR A 212 14.25 -1.04 8.78
C THR A 212 14.74 -2.40 8.29
N GLY A 213 13.84 -3.38 8.22
CA GLY A 213 14.06 -4.60 7.44
C GLY A 213 13.46 -4.40 6.06
N ARG A 214 14.27 -4.05 5.05
CA ARG A 214 13.76 -3.99 3.68
C ARG A 214 13.58 -5.40 3.14
N PHE A 215 12.41 -5.69 2.60
CA PHE A 215 12.11 -6.90 1.85
C PHE A 215 11.88 -6.47 0.40
N ASP A 216 12.97 -6.21 -0.31
CA ASP A 216 12.93 -5.66 -1.66
C ASP A 216 12.49 -6.78 -2.63
N THR A 217 11.20 -6.80 -2.97
CA THR A 217 10.61 -7.82 -3.84
C THR A 217 10.95 -7.66 -5.31
N GLU A 218 11.72 -6.65 -5.68
CA GLU A 218 12.10 -6.37 -7.06
C GLU A 218 13.62 -6.35 -7.17
N ASP A 219 14.15 -6.99 -8.22
CA ASP A 219 15.56 -6.94 -8.52
C ASP A 219 15.95 -5.64 -9.26
N ALA A 220 17.22 -5.50 -9.64
CA ALA A 220 17.71 -4.32 -10.36
C ALA A 220 17.06 -4.12 -11.75
N SER A 221 16.40 -5.14 -12.29
CA SER A 221 15.65 -5.07 -13.55
C SER A 221 14.16 -4.75 -13.37
N GLY A 222 13.69 -4.70 -12.11
CA GLY A 222 12.27 -4.50 -11.78
C GLY A 222 11.45 -5.78 -11.87
N GLU A 223 12.08 -6.96 -11.99
CA GLU A 223 11.39 -8.24 -11.94
C GLU A 223 11.14 -8.65 -10.49
N VAL A 224 9.95 -9.18 -10.22
CA VAL A 224 9.61 -9.63 -8.87
C VAL A 224 10.42 -10.88 -8.52
N THR A 225 11.22 -10.78 -7.47
CA THR A 225 12.10 -11.84 -6.99
C THR A 225 11.96 -12.05 -5.48
N TRP A 226 12.31 -13.26 -5.03
CA TRP A 226 12.42 -13.52 -3.59
C TRP A 226 13.79 -13.05 -3.09
N PRO A 227 13.86 -12.14 -2.11
CA PRO A 227 15.14 -11.67 -1.58
C PRO A 227 15.99 -12.85 -1.07
N PRO A 228 17.29 -12.90 -1.42
CA PRO A 228 18.22 -13.84 -0.81
C PRO A 228 18.21 -13.70 0.72
N ARG A 229 18.24 -14.81 1.46
CA ARG A 229 18.16 -14.73 2.93
C ARG A 229 19.31 -13.90 3.53
N ASP A 230 20.49 -13.95 2.93
CA ASP A 230 21.68 -13.18 3.35
C ASP A 230 21.59 -11.67 3.06
N SER A 231 20.65 -11.21 2.22
CA SER A 231 20.36 -9.78 2.06
C SER A 231 19.45 -9.22 3.16
N LEU A 232 18.75 -10.09 3.89
CA LEU A 232 17.83 -9.72 4.98
C LEU A 232 18.57 -9.70 6.33
N PRO A 233 18.15 -8.85 7.29
CA PRO A 233 18.75 -8.81 8.63
C PRO A 233 18.76 -10.17 9.35
N SER A 234 19.68 -10.35 10.30
CA SER A 234 19.63 -11.53 11.18
C SER A 234 18.42 -11.45 12.12
N THR A 235 17.78 -12.58 12.34
CA THR A 235 16.69 -12.77 13.33
C THR A 235 17.21 -13.34 14.65
N ASP A 236 18.52 -13.56 14.77
CA ASP A 236 19.14 -14.08 15.99
C ASP A 236 18.98 -13.09 17.15
N ASN A 237 18.55 -13.59 18.30
CA ASN A 237 18.29 -12.78 19.50
C ASN A 237 17.22 -11.69 19.31
N VAL A 238 16.41 -11.77 18.24
CA VAL A 238 15.25 -10.90 18.03
C VAL A 238 14.03 -11.54 18.69
N TRP A 239 13.28 -10.77 19.47
CA TRP A 239 12.00 -11.22 20.01
C TRP A 239 11.03 -11.52 18.84
N LEU A 240 10.42 -12.71 18.82
CA LEU A 240 9.68 -13.25 17.65
C LEU A 240 10.54 -13.47 16.39
N GLY A 241 11.87 -13.50 16.52
CA GLY A 241 12.80 -13.87 15.46
C GLY A 241 12.40 -15.15 14.71
N PRO A 242 12.00 -16.25 15.38
CA PRO A 242 11.55 -17.46 14.69
C PRO A 242 10.31 -17.28 13.80
N VAL A 243 9.42 -16.35 14.14
CA VAL A 243 8.23 -16.04 13.32
C VAL A 243 8.67 -15.30 12.06
N ILE A 244 9.49 -14.26 12.24
CA ILE A 244 10.02 -13.44 11.15
C ILE A 244 10.84 -14.31 10.19
N GLU A 245 11.69 -15.18 10.74
CA GLU A 245 12.50 -16.12 9.96
C GLU A 245 11.61 -17.02 9.10
N LYS A 246 10.55 -17.60 9.67
CA LYS A 246 9.60 -18.39 8.90
C LYS A 246 8.92 -17.61 7.78
N CYS A 247 8.64 -16.32 7.96
CA CYS A 247 8.10 -15.49 6.87
C CYS A 247 9.10 -15.37 5.71
N TRP A 248 10.38 -15.17 6.02
CA TRP A 248 11.44 -14.97 5.02
C TRP A 248 11.96 -16.26 4.37
N THR A 249 11.81 -17.41 5.05
CA THR A 249 12.20 -18.72 4.51
C THR A 249 11.00 -19.51 3.97
N GLN A 250 9.87 -18.85 3.70
CA GLN A 250 8.64 -19.47 3.16
C GLN A 250 8.11 -20.64 4.01
N GLY A 251 8.30 -20.58 5.33
CA GLY A 251 7.87 -21.61 6.28
C GLY A 251 6.38 -21.58 6.64
N PHE A 252 5.64 -20.57 6.17
CA PHE A 252 4.17 -20.51 6.22
C PHE A 252 3.59 -20.72 4.82
N LYS A 253 2.53 -21.52 4.69
CA LYS A 253 1.87 -21.76 3.40
C LYS A 253 0.76 -20.74 3.13
N SER A 254 0.29 -20.07 4.17
CA SER A 254 -0.72 -19.01 4.08
C SER A 254 -0.57 -17.98 5.20
N ALA A 255 -1.14 -16.79 5.01
CA ALA A 255 -1.24 -15.81 6.09
C ALA A 255 -2.13 -16.32 7.24
N GLY A 256 -3.03 -17.27 6.98
CA GLY A 256 -3.80 -17.98 8.00
C GLY A 256 -2.91 -18.82 8.93
N ASP A 257 -1.90 -19.50 8.39
CA ASP A 257 -0.93 -20.26 9.19
C ASP A 257 -0.10 -19.33 10.08
N LEU A 258 0.34 -18.20 9.54
CA LEU A 258 1.04 -17.15 10.28
C LEU A 258 0.17 -16.60 11.43
N ALA A 259 -1.08 -16.25 11.13
CA ALA A 259 -2.02 -15.77 12.13
C ALA A 259 -2.31 -16.82 13.22
N GLY A 260 -2.45 -18.09 12.83
CA GLY A 260 -2.62 -19.22 13.75
C GLY A 260 -1.40 -19.43 14.66
N TYR A 261 -0.19 -19.27 14.12
CA TYR A 261 1.06 -19.36 14.87
C TYR A 261 1.19 -18.22 15.89
N LEU A 262 0.93 -16.97 15.48
CA LEU A 262 0.99 -15.80 16.36
C LEU A 262 -0.02 -15.84 17.52
N LYS A 263 -1.13 -16.57 17.37
CA LYS A 263 -2.10 -16.77 18.47
C LYS A 263 -1.58 -17.68 19.59
N GLN A 264 -0.57 -18.50 19.30
CA GLN A 264 0.04 -19.42 20.28
C GLN A 264 1.19 -18.78 21.07
N VAL A 265 1.70 -17.64 20.60
CA VAL A 265 2.79 -16.88 21.24
C VAL A 265 2.24 -16.15 22.48
N ASN A 266 2.95 -16.17 23.60
CA ASN A 266 2.60 -15.36 24.78
C ASN A 266 3.45 -14.08 24.85
N ASP A 267 2.94 -13.03 25.50
CA ASP A 267 3.63 -11.75 25.70
C ASP A 267 4.63 -11.74 26.86
N ASP A 268 4.66 -12.81 27.67
CA ASP A 268 5.52 -12.98 28.85
C ASP A 268 6.89 -13.63 28.54
N GLU A 269 7.15 -14.05 27.30
CA GLU A 269 8.44 -14.54 26.78
C GLU A 269 9.19 -13.43 26.03
#